data_AF-A0A8C9J3F7-F1
#
_entry.id   AF-A0A8C9J3F7-F1
#
_cell.length_a   1.000
_cell.length_b   1.000
_cell.length_c   1.000
_cell.angle_alpha   90.00
_cell.angle_beta   90.00
_cell.angle_gamma   90.00
#
_symmetry.space_group_name_H-M   'P 1'
#
loop_
_entity.id
_entity.type
_entity.pdbx_description
1 polymer ?
#
loop_
_entity_poly.entity_id
_entity_poly.type
_entity_poly.pdbx_seq_one_letter_code
_entity_poly.pdbx_strand_id
1 'polypeptide(L)'
;MVRYLKSVDVPEHRIVLISPPPLCEAAWERECLAQGCKLNRLNLVVGEYAGACLQVARDCGTDVLDLWTLMQKDGQDFSSFLSDGLHLSPEGNEFLFSHLWPLIEKKVSSLPLLLPYWRDVAEAKPELSLLGDGDH
;
A
#
# COMPACT_ATOMS: atom_id res chain seq x y z
N MET A 1 -7.21 -10.10 10.64
CA MET A 1 -6.52 -8.80 10.59
C MET A 1 -7.48 -7.62 10.66
N VAL A 2 -8.38 -7.39 9.70
CA VAL A 2 -9.31 -6.23 9.73
C VAL A 2 -10.14 -6.17 11.02
N ARG A 3 -10.73 -7.30 11.45
CA ARG A 3 -11.46 -7.38 12.74
C ARG A 3 -10.59 -7.01 13.95
N TYR A 4 -9.30 -7.36 13.92
CA TYR A 4 -8.37 -6.99 14.99
C TYR A 4 -8.11 -5.49 14.99
N LEU A 5 -7.85 -4.89 13.83
CA LEU A 5 -7.70 -3.43 13.70
C LEU A 5 -8.94 -2.68 14.23
N LYS A 6 -10.14 -3.17 13.91
CA LYS A 6 -11.39 -2.65 14.47
C LYS A 6 -11.48 -2.80 16.00
N SER A 7 -10.97 -3.89 16.56
CA SER A 7 -10.97 -4.11 18.02
C SER A 7 -9.99 -3.21 18.79
N VAL A 8 -9.06 -2.55 18.09
CA VAL A 8 -8.14 -1.56 18.66
C VAL A 8 -8.43 -0.15 18.12
N ASP A 9 -9.71 0.12 17.85
CA ASP A 9 -10.25 1.43 17.44
C ASP A 9 -9.69 2.02 16.14
N VAL A 10 -9.21 1.17 15.22
CA VAL A 10 -8.94 1.58 13.84
C VAL A 10 -10.21 1.37 12.99
N PRO A 11 -10.93 2.44 12.62
CA PRO A 11 -12.19 2.32 11.88
C PRO A 11 -11.94 1.86 10.43
N GLU A 12 -12.91 1.18 9.81
CA GLU A 12 -12.78 0.62 8.46
C GLU A 12 -12.41 1.67 7.40
N HIS A 13 -12.91 2.90 7.52
CA HIS A 13 -12.61 3.99 6.58
C HIS A 13 -11.15 4.46 6.64
N ARG A 14 -10.36 4.03 7.63
CA ARG A 14 -8.91 4.27 7.72
C ARG A 14 -8.07 3.08 7.24
N ILE A 15 -8.71 1.97 6.87
CA ILE A 15 -8.02 0.77 6.41
C ILE A 15 -8.04 0.75 4.87
N VAL A 16 -6.89 0.42 4.28
CA VAL A 16 -6.74 0.08 2.86
C VAL A 16 -6.11 -1.29 2.81
N LEU A 17 -6.71 -2.21 2.07
CA LEU A 17 -6.08 -3.48 1.73
C LEU A 17 -5.38 -3.33 0.37
N ILE A 18 -4.25 -4.00 0.19
CA ILE A 18 -3.53 -4.05 -1.08
C ILE A 18 -3.40 -5.53 -1.42
N SER A 19 -3.90 -5.94 -2.59
CA SER A 19 -3.69 -7.31 -3.06
C SER A 19 -2.18 -7.53 -3.32
N PRO A 20 -1.66 -8.77 -3.24
CA PRO A 20 -0.31 -9.02 -3.71
C PRO A 20 -0.16 -8.62 -5.20
N PRO A 21 1.02 -8.12 -5.64
CA PRO A 21 1.29 -7.88 -7.07
C PRO A 21 1.41 -9.21 -7.83
N PRO A 22 1.36 -9.22 -9.18
CA PRO A 22 1.64 -10.43 -9.95
C PRO A 22 3.08 -10.91 -9.74
N LEU A 23 3.30 -12.21 -9.96
CA LEU A 23 4.61 -12.86 -9.86
C LEU A 23 5.12 -13.25 -11.25
N CYS A 24 6.35 -12.88 -11.58
CA CYS A 24 6.99 -13.34 -12.81
C CYS A 24 7.72 -14.67 -12.54
N GLU A 25 7.07 -15.79 -12.87
CA GLU A 25 7.59 -17.15 -12.59
C GLU A 25 8.96 -17.39 -13.22
N ALA A 26 9.18 -16.94 -14.46
CA ALA A 26 10.45 -17.13 -15.15
C ALA A 26 11.63 -16.41 -14.47
N ALA A 27 11.40 -15.18 -13.98
CA ALA A 27 12.43 -14.46 -13.23
C ALA A 27 12.63 -15.08 -11.84
N TRP A 28 11.54 -15.40 -11.13
CA TRP A 28 11.58 -15.97 -9.79
C TRP A 28 12.17 -17.39 -9.75
N GLU A 29 11.99 -18.17 -10.80
CA GLU A 29 12.59 -19.51 -10.92
C GLU A 29 14.12 -19.42 -10.92
N ARG A 30 14.71 -18.40 -11.58
CA ARG A 30 16.17 -18.19 -11.56
C ARG A 30 16.68 -17.94 -10.14
N GLU A 31 15.96 -17.13 -9.36
CA GLU A 31 16.28 -16.89 -7.94
C GLU A 31 16.14 -18.14 -7.08
N CYS A 32 15.11 -18.95 -7.31
CA CYS A 32 14.93 -20.22 -6.62
C CYS A 32 16.11 -21.17 -6.92
N LEU A 33 16.47 -21.32 -8.19
CA LEU A 33 17.57 -22.19 -8.62
C LEU A 33 18.92 -21.74 -8.05
N ALA A 34 19.18 -20.43 -8.00
CA ALA A 34 20.37 -19.88 -7.36
C ALA A 34 20.47 -20.23 -5.86
N GLN A 35 19.32 -20.42 -5.21
CA GLN A 35 19.21 -20.84 -3.81
C GLN A 35 19.06 -22.36 -3.62
N GLY A 36 19.24 -23.16 -4.69
CA GLY A 36 19.10 -24.62 -4.64
C GLY A 36 17.66 -25.12 -4.45
N CYS A 37 16.68 -24.26 -4.72
CA CYS A 37 15.25 -24.56 -4.62
C CYS A 37 14.60 -24.66 -6.00
N LYS A 38 13.52 -25.44 -6.12
CA LYS A 38 12.64 -25.39 -7.29
C LYS A 38 11.66 -24.22 -7.19
N LEU A 39 11.03 -23.84 -8.31
CA LEU A 39 9.94 -22.86 -8.31
C LEU A 39 8.89 -23.22 -7.26
N ASN A 40 8.60 -22.26 -6.38
CA ASN A 40 7.79 -22.48 -5.17
C ASN A 40 6.60 -21.52 -5.04
N ARG A 41 6.37 -20.67 -6.05
CA ARG A 41 5.26 -19.73 -6.13
C ARG A 41 4.77 -19.68 -7.57
N LEU A 42 3.47 -19.50 -7.75
CA LEU A 42 2.81 -19.42 -9.05
C LEU A 42 1.92 -18.18 -9.11
N ASN A 43 1.94 -17.45 -10.23
CA ASN A 43 1.11 -16.24 -10.39
C ASN A 43 -0.39 -16.56 -10.31
N LEU A 44 -0.78 -17.77 -10.76
CA LEU A 44 -2.15 -18.26 -10.63
C LEU A 44 -2.62 -18.26 -9.16
N VAL A 45 -1.79 -18.81 -8.26
CA VAL A 45 -2.09 -18.86 -6.82
C VAL A 45 -2.08 -17.46 -6.21
N VAL A 46 -1.19 -16.58 -6.66
CA VAL A 46 -1.20 -15.17 -6.25
C VAL A 46 -2.53 -14.50 -6.61
N GLY A 47 -3.08 -14.80 -7.79
CA GLY A 47 -4.40 -14.34 -8.23
C GLY A 47 -5.54 -14.82 -7.33
N GLU A 48 -5.50 -16.05 -6.82
CA GLU A 48 -6.48 -16.55 -5.84
C GLU A 48 -6.45 -15.72 -4.55
N TYR A 49 -5.24 -15.41 -4.03
CA TYR A 49 -5.08 -14.58 -2.84
C TYR A 49 -5.45 -13.12 -3.09
N ALA A 50 -5.21 -12.59 -4.29
CA ALA A 50 -5.70 -11.28 -4.70
C ALA A 50 -7.23 -11.23 -4.66
N GLY A 51 -7.90 -12.23 -5.25
CA GLY A 51 -9.36 -12.37 -5.17
C GLY A 51 -9.88 -12.47 -3.74
N ALA A 52 -9.22 -13.23 -2.87
CA ALA A 52 -9.56 -13.32 -1.45
C ALA A 52 -9.40 -11.97 -0.73
N CYS A 53 -8.34 -11.21 -1.03
CA CYS A 53 -8.13 -9.87 -0.49
C CYS A 53 -9.27 -8.91 -0.86
N LEU A 54 -9.69 -8.91 -2.13
CA LEU A 54 -10.85 -8.12 -2.59
C LEU A 54 -12.14 -8.53 -1.89
N GLN A 55 -12.37 -9.84 -1.69
CA GLN A 55 -13.55 -10.31 -1.00
C GLN A 55 -13.58 -9.84 0.46
N VAL A 56 -12.45 -9.94 1.18
CA VAL A 56 -12.33 -9.44 2.55
C VAL A 56 -12.60 -7.93 2.62
N ALA A 57 -12.09 -7.16 1.66
CA ALA A 57 -12.34 -5.72 1.61
C ALA A 57 -13.84 -5.41 1.47
N ARG A 58 -14.53 -6.10 0.56
CA ARG A 58 -15.99 -5.99 0.39
C ARG A 58 -16.74 -6.34 1.66
N ASP A 59 -16.43 -7.48 2.26
CA ASP A 59 -17.11 -7.98 3.46
C ASP A 59 -16.91 -7.07 4.68
N CYS A 60 -15.77 -6.38 4.75
CA CYS A 60 -15.44 -5.49 5.86
C CYS A 60 -15.76 -4.02 5.60
N GLY A 61 -16.17 -3.64 4.39
CA GLY A 61 -16.41 -2.25 4.01
C GLY A 61 -15.15 -1.38 4.00
N THR A 62 -13.99 -1.95 3.66
CA THR A 62 -12.71 -1.22 3.57
C THR A 62 -12.35 -0.93 2.11
N ASP A 63 -11.55 0.11 1.86
CA ASP A 63 -10.99 0.33 0.53
C ASP A 63 -9.96 -0.76 0.19
N VAL A 64 -9.81 -1.04 -1.11
CA VAL A 64 -8.83 -2.01 -1.61
C VAL A 64 -8.19 -1.56 -2.91
N LEU A 65 -6.88 -1.79 -3.02
CA LEU A 65 -6.12 -1.65 -4.23
C LEU A 65 -5.85 -3.04 -4.83
N ASP A 66 -6.47 -3.32 -5.98
CA ASP A 66 -6.25 -4.55 -6.76
C ASP A 66 -4.96 -4.43 -7.58
N LEU A 67 -3.83 -4.46 -6.91
CA LEU A 67 -2.51 -4.34 -7.52
C LEU A 67 -2.24 -5.48 -8.51
N TRP A 68 -2.76 -6.68 -8.25
CA TRP A 68 -2.60 -7.84 -9.12
C TRP A 68 -3.20 -7.59 -10.50
N THR A 69 -4.46 -7.16 -10.54
CA THR A 69 -5.13 -6.85 -11.81
C THR A 69 -4.55 -5.60 -12.47
N LEU A 70 -4.28 -4.54 -11.69
CA LEU A 70 -3.80 -3.26 -12.22
C LEU A 70 -2.49 -3.39 -12.99
N MET A 71 -1.53 -4.16 -12.48
CA MET A 71 -0.23 -4.32 -13.12
C MET A 71 -0.29 -5.15 -14.41
N GLN A 72 -1.34 -5.97 -14.61
CA GLN A 72 -1.52 -6.86 -15.76
C GLN A 72 -2.56 -6.36 -16.77
N LYS A 73 -3.21 -5.22 -16.47
CA LYS A 73 -4.31 -4.70 -17.27
C LYS A 73 -3.84 -4.38 -18.69
N ASP A 74 -4.71 -4.60 -19.67
CA ASP A 74 -4.50 -4.26 -21.08
C ASP A 74 -3.25 -4.91 -21.72
N GLY A 75 -2.77 -6.04 -21.16
CA GLY A 75 -1.62 -6.76 -21.67
C GLY A 75 -0.27 -6.08 -21.39
N GLN A 76 -0.24 -5.17 -20.41
CA GLN A 76 0.98 -4.51 -19.98
C GLN A 76 2.01 -5.53 -19.48
N ASP A 77 3.27 -5.32 -19.85
CA ASP A 77 4.38 -6.11 -19.32
C ASP A 77 4.67 -5.70 -17.88
N PHE A 78 4.16 -6.46 -16.92
CA PHE A 78 4.39 -6.22 -15.50
C PHE A 78 5.79 -6.62 -15.04
N SER A 79 6.61 -7.26 -15.89
CA SER A 79 7.93 -7.74 -15.47
C SER A 79 8.89 -6.59 -15.15
N SER A 80 8.77 -5.43 -15.80
CA SER A 80 9.56 -4.23 -15.48
C SER A 80 9.30 -3.70 -14.07
N PHE A 81 8.09 -3.96 -13.54
CA PHE A 81 7.71 -3.59 -12.19
C PHE A 81 8.30 -4.49 -11.11
N LEU A 82 9.01 -5.56 -11.48
CA LEU A 82 9.59 -6.52 -10.55
C LEU A 82 11.11 -6.57 -10.73
N SER A 83 11.85 -6.55 -9.62
CA SER A 83 13.32 -6.60 -9.64
C SER A 83 13.85 -8.01 -9.93
N ASP A 84 13.20 -9.01 -9.35
CA ASP A 84 13.64 -10.42 -9.33
C ASP A 84 12.49 -11.40 -9.63
N GLY A 85 11.36 -10.86 -10.11
CA GLY A 85 10.12 -11.59 -10.34
C GLY A 85 9.20 -11.69 -9.12
N LEU A 86 9.58 -11.14 -7.97
CA LEU A 86 8.76 -11.08 -6.75
C LEU A 86 8.72 -9.69 -6.12
N HIS A 87 9.87 -9.10 -5.82
CA HIS A 87 9.97 -7.79 -5.19
C HIS A 87 9.75 -6.69 -6.22
N LEU A 88 9.06 -5.60 -5.82
CA LEU A 88 8.86 -4.45 -6.70
C LEU A 88 10.20 -3.82 -7.09
N SER A 89 10.32 -3.42 -8.35
CA SER A 89 11.37 -2.54 -8.86
C SER A 89 11.11 -1.08 -8.46
N PRO A 90 12.04 -0.13 -8.70
CA PRO A 90 11.74 1.28 -8.55
C PRO A 90 10.49 1.71 -9.35
N GLU A 91 10.34 1.21 -10.57
CA GLU A 91 9.17 1.45 -11.42
C GLU A 91 7.90 0.84 -10.81
N GLY A 92 7.97 -0.38 -10.27
CA GLY A 92 6.84 -1.01 -9.59
C GLY A 92 6.43 -0.29 -8.30
N ASN A 93 7.38 0.27 -7.56
CA ASN A 93 7.09 1.09 -6.39
C ASN A 93 6.41 2.41 -6.77
N GLU A 94 6.87 3.07 -7.84
CA GLU A 94 6.22 4.28 -8.38
C GLU A 94 4.79 3.97 -8.88
N PHE A 95 4.61 2.84 -9.56
CA PHE A 95 3.30 2.38 -9.99
C PHE A 95 2.36 2.15 -8.80
N LEU A 96 2.81 1.47 -7.75
CA LEU A 96 2.05 1.30 -6.52
C LEU A 96 1.71 2.66 -5.88
N PHE A 97 2.70 3.56 -5.75
CA PHE A 97 2.51 4.87 -5.17
C PHE A 97 1.45 5.68 -5.90
N SER A 98 1.53 5.79 -7.22
CA SER A 98 0.60 6.58 -8.03
C SER A 98 -0.87 6.11 -7.92
N HIS A 99 -1.10 4.82 -7.68
CA HIS A 99 -2.44 4.26 -7.50
C HIS A 99 -2.90 4.25 -6.04
N LEU A 100 -1.97 4.11 -5.09
CA LEU A 100 -2.28 4.11 -3.66
C LEU A 100 -2.51 5.53 -3.12
N TRP A 101 -1.77 6.52 -3.61
CA TRP A 101 -1.81 7.90 -3.11
C TRP A 101 -3.21 8.52 -3.15
N PRO A 102 -4.01 8.40 -4.23
CA PRO A 102 -5.38 8.95 -4.23
C PRO A 102 -6.28 8.37 -3.13
N LEU A 103 -6.08 7.10 -2.75
CA LEU A 103 -6.83 6.47 -1.65
C LEU A 103 -6.40 7.03 -0.29
N ILE A 104 -5.09 7.27 -0.11
CA ILE A 104 -4.53 7.87 1.10
C ILE A 104 -4.96 9.32 1.22
N GLU A 105 -4.76 10.13 0.17
CA GLU A 105 -5.07 11.56 0.13
C GLU A 105 -6.54 11.82 0.49
N LYS A 106 -7.48 11.03 -0.04
CA LYS A 106 -8.90 11.13 0.31
C LYS A 106 -9.16 10.93 1.81
N LYS A 107 -8.34 10.13 2.50
CA LYS A 107 -8.49 9.83 3.94
C LYS A 107 -7.77 10.84 4.83
N VAL A 108 -6.70 11.48 4.35
CA VAL A 108 -5.81 12.31 5.17
C VAL A 108 -5.84 13.79 4.83
N SER A 109 -6.43 14.20 3.70
CA SER A 109 -6.45 15.60 3.24
C SER A 109 -7.14 16.58 4.19
N SER A 110 -8.06 16.10 5.04
CA SER A 110 -8.71 16.90 6.07
C SER A 110 -7.95 16.95 7.40
N LEU A 111 -6.87 16.18 7.55
CA LEU A 111 -6.09 16.18 8.79
C LEU A 111 -5.34 17.50 8.93
N PRO A 112 -5.41 18.14 10.11
CA PRO A 112 -4.64 19.35 10.35
C PRO A 112 -3.15 19.01 10.41
N LEU A 113 -2.31 19.99 10.09
CA LEU A 113 -0.91 19.93 10.45
C LEU A 113 -0.81 19.89 11.98
N LEU A 114 0.00 18.97 12.51
CA LEU A 114 0.21 18.85 13.96
C LEU A 114 0.87 20.10 14.56
N LEU A 115 1.71 20.77 13.76
CA LEU A 115 2.43 21.96 14.13
C LEU A 115 2.16 23.07 13.11
N PRO A 116 2.26 24.34 13.51
CA PRO A 116 2.16 25.45 12.56
C PRO A 116 3.22 25.33 11.48
N TYR A 117 2.93 25.93 10.33
CA TYR A 117 3.94 26.08 9.29
C TYR A 117 5.08 26.97 9.81
N TRP A 118 6.32 26.69 9.41
CA TRP A 118 7.50 27.33 10.04
C TRP A 118 7.51 28.86 9.96
N ARG A 119 6.89 29.45 8.93
CA ARG A 119 6.76 30.92 8.79
C ARG A 119 5.79 31.53 9.79
N ASP A 120 4.93 30.72 10.38
CA ASP A 120 3.89 31.14 11.33
C ASP A 120 4.35 30.96 12.78
N VAL A 121 5.59 30.48 13.00
CA VAL A 121 6.20 30.36 14.33
C VAL A 121 6.78 31.71 14.76
N ALA A 122 6.33 32.23 15.91
CA ALA A 122 6.85 33.47 16.47
C ALA A 122 8.28 33.28 16.99
N GLU A 123 9.28 33.78 16.27
CA GLU A 123 10.71 33.61 16.61
C GLU A 123 11.04 34.03 18.05
N ALA A 124 10.43 35.11 18.54
CA ALA A 124 10.69 35.62 19.88
C ALA A 124 10.15 34.71 21.00
N LYS A 125 9.11 33.90 20.71
CA LYS A 125 8.39 33.03 21.67
C LYS A 125 7.77 31.82 20.95
N PRO A 126 8.59 30.90 20.40
CA PRO A 126 8.11 29.81 19.56
C PRO A 126 7.17 28.87 20.31
N GLU A 127 7.31 28.74 21.63
CA GLU A 127 6.41 27.95 22.48
C GLU A 127 4.95 28.37 22.36
N LEU A 128 4.66 29.66 22.15
CA LEU A 128 3.29 30.15 21.98
C LEU A 128 2.68 29.69 20.65
N SER A 129 3.49 29.45 19.63
CA SER A 129 3.04 28.92 18.34
C SER A 129 2.93 27.38 18.35
N LEU A 130 3.63 26.70 19.25
CA LEU A 130 3.77 25.24 19.25
C LEU A 130 2.83 24.50 20.21
N LEU A 131 2.23 25.20 21.18
CA LEU A 131 1.44 24.56 22.25
C LEU A 131 -0.05 24.34 21.91
N GLY A 132 -0.56 24.89 20.80
CA GLY A 132 -1.99 24.83 20.46
C GLY A 132 -2.90 25.51 21.51
N ASP A 133 -4.18 25.70 21.21
CA ASP A 133 -5.14 26.38 22.11
C ASP A 133 -5.60 25.52 23.31
N GLY A 134 -4.92 24.41 23.61
CA GLY A 134 -5.18 23.60 24.81
C GLY A 134 -6.44 22.71 24.77
N ASP A 135 -7.20 22.69 23.68
CA ASP A 135 -8.37 21.82 23.52
C ASP A 135 -7.99 20.49 22.83
N HIS A 136 -7.44 19.56 23.62
CA HIS A 136 -7.31 18.14 23.26
C HIS A 136 -7.90 17.26 24.35
#